data_AF-I4I302-F1
#
_entry.id   AF-I4I302-F1
#
_cell.length_a   1.000
_cell.length_b   1.000
_cell.length_c   1.000
_cell.angle_alpha   90.00
_cell.angle_beta   90.00
_cell.angle_gamma   90.00
#
_symmetry.space_group_name_H-M   'P 1'
#
loop_
_entity.id
_entity.type
_entity.pdbx_description
1 polymer ?
#
loop_
_entity_poly.entity_id
_entity_poly.type
_entity_poly.pdbx_seq_one_letter_code
_entity_poly.pdbx_strand_id
1 'polypeptide(L)'
;MPGATLEAEELQLESEAMLKAIEAQHGILTERARGIFSFSYLAFQEYFTARKIVASHNLQALEQALGGLVSHITDSHWREVFLLTAAMLRSADALVQLMKQQIDALVAQDSYLQEFLSWASQKSQQLPDETKVATARAFYLALAQSPHTADRFALASTLAQGMFLDAALENLLVEFAIDHSQDFAYVNACSEALNNILVMVLDAGFYKSLQQLRDQLPPPSQNLERLQHWWQKNYSAWVEQLRCAIANYRNIHHPWQFTTEQQQLLQRYYEANQLLIDCLNSNCEITAAIRQEIEATLLLPQKDLEDREWQGD
;
A
#
# COMPACT_ATOMS: atom_id res chain seq x y z
N MET A 1 32.04 29.77 34.29
CA MET A 1 31.72 31.21 34.35
C MET A 1 30.21 31.33 34.49
N PRO A 2 29.69 32.26 35.31
CA PRO A 2 28.25 32.37 35.60
C PRO A 2 27.51 32.90 34.37
N GLY A 3 26.30 32.37 34.13
CA GLY A 3 25.48 32.67 32.96
C GLY A 3 25.15 34.15 32.84
N ALA A 4 25.61 34.76 31.76
CA ALA A 4 25.11 36.04 31.30
C ALA A 4 23.70 35.80 30.71
N THR A 5 22.69 36.31 31.39
CA THR A 5 21.39 36.56 30.78
C THR A 5 21.60 37.70 29.78
N LEU A 6 21.92 37.36 28.54
CA LEU A 6 21.90 38.32 27.43
C LEU A 6 20.51 38.97 27.41
N GLU A 7 20.47 40.31 27.33
CA GLU A 7 19.22 41.03 27.14
C GLU A 7 18.59 40.59 25.81
N ALA A 8 17.26 40.52 25.74
CA ALA A 8 16.56 39.96 24.58
C ALA A 8 16.94 40.65 23.24
N GLU A 9 17.28 41.94 23.30
CA GLU A 9 17.75 42.73 22.17
C GLU A 9 19.16 42.33 21.70
N GLU A 10 20.08 42.03 22.63
CA GLU A 10 21.43 41.54 22.31
C GLU A 10 21.37 40.15 21.67
N LEU A 11 20.54 39.24 22.22
CA LEU A 11 20.30 37.91 21.65
C LEU A 11 19.76 37.98 20.22
N GLN A 12 18.84 38.91 19.96
CA GLN A 12 18.25 39.09 18.64
C GLN A 12 19.30 39.57 17.62
N LEU A 13 20.15 40.52 18.03
CA LEU A 13 21.17 41.11 17.17
C LEU A 13 22.29 40.09 16.86
N GLU A 14 22.71 39.30 17.84
CA GLU A 14 23.66 38.19 17.64
C GLU A 14 23.07 37.09 16.76
N SER A 15 21.79 36.73 16.96
CA SER A 15 21.12 35.71 16.15
C SER A 15 21.00 36.14 14.68
N GLU A 16 20.64 37.41 14.41
CA GLU A 16 20.56 37.92 13.04
C GLU A 16 21.94 37.95 12.36
N ALA A 17 22.98 38.37 13.08
CA ALA A 17 24.35 38.36 12.58
C ALA A 17 24.82 36.93 12.23
N MET A 18 24.48 35.94 13.06
CA MET A 18 24.78 34.53 12.82
C MET A 18 24.05 33.98 11.58
N LEU A 19 22.75 34.27 11.43
CA LEU A 19 21.96 33.82 10.28
C LEU A 19 22.51 34.41 8.97
N LYS A 20 22.85 35.70 8.95
CA LYS A 20 23.48 36.36 7.79
C LYS A 20 24.86 35.78 7.47
N ALA A 21 25.64 35.42 8.48
CA ALA A 21 26.92 34.75 8.27
C ALA A 21 26.75 33.36 7.61
N ILE A 22 25.77 32.57 8.07
CA ILE A 22 25.46 31.25 7.49
C ILE A 22 24.98 31.37 6.04
N GLU A 23 24.11 32.34 5.76
CA GLU A 23 23.65 32.65 4.40
C GLU A 23 24.85 33.01 3.49
N ALA A 24 25.70 33.95 3.91
CA ALA A 24 26.81 34.44 3.09
C ALA A 24 27.92 33.41 2.83
N GLN A 25 28.16 32.49 3.78
CA GLN A 25 29.32 31.59 3.72
C GLN A 25 28.98 30.17 3.26
N HIS A 26 27.79 29.65 3.56
CA HIS A 26 27.50 28.23 3.37
C HIS A 26 26.36 27.96 2.38
N GLY A 27 25.54 28.98 2.06
CA GLY A 27 24.38 28.81 1.18
C GLY A 27 23.33 27.84 1.70
N ILE A 28 23.39 27.48 2.99
CA ILE A 28 22.46 26.55 3.65
C ILE A 28 21.12 27.25 3.94
N LEU A 29 21.18 28.51 4.33
CA LEU A 29 20.03 29.37 4.59
C LEU A 29 19.96 30.48 3.55
N THR A 30 18.75 30.96 3.28
CA THR A 30 18.48 32.12 2.43
C THR A 30 17.37 32.97 3.05
N GLU A 31 17.54 34.29 3.01
CA GLU A 31 16.52 35.27 3.40
C GLU A 31 15.43 35.35 2.31
N ARG A 32 14.20 34.96 2.65
CA ARG A 32 13.03 34.98 1.73
C ARG A 32 12.29 36.31 1.77
N ALA A 33 12.32 36.97 2.92
CA ALA A 33 11.79 38.29 3.17
C ALA A 33 12.55 38.86 4.37
N ARG A 34 12.44 40.18 4.61
CA ARG A 34 13.17 40.85 5.69
C ARG A 34 12.96 40.15 7.04
N GLY A 35 14.03 39.56 7.58
CA GLY A 35 14.04 38.83 8.85
C GLY A 35 13.41 37.42 8.79
N ILE A 36 13.08 36.91 7.61
CA ILE A 36 12.50 35.58 7.40
C ILE A 36 13.50 34.72 6.63
N PHE A 37 14.08 33.74 7.32
CA PHE A 37 15.04 32.80 6.76
C PHE A 37 14.40 31.43 6.53
N SER A 38 14.87 30.73 5.50
CA SER A 38 14.52 29.33 5.22
C SER A 38 15.75 28.56 4.77
N PHE A 39 15.71 27.24 4.82
CA PHE A 39 16.71 26.44 4.12
C PHE A 39 16.67 26.75 2.62
N SER A 40 17.84 26.86 2.02
CA SER A 40 17.99 27.13 0.59
C SER A 40 17.42 26.01 -0.27
N TYR A 41 17.48 24.77 0.24
CA TYR A 41 16.98 23.57 -0.41
C TYR A 41 16.24 22.67 0.59
N LEU A 42 15.19 22.02 0.12
CA LEU A 42 14.40 21.07 0.92
C LEU A 42 15.26 19.94 1.48
N ALA A 43 16.21 19.42 0.68
CA ALA A 43 17.13 18.36 1.09
C ALA A 43 17.94 18.71 2.36
N PHE A 44 18.29 19.99 2.55
CA PHE A 44 18.96 20.41 3.79
C PHE A 44 18.01 20.39 4.98
N GLN A 45 16.78 20.86 4.80
CA GLN A 45 15.76 20.77 5.85
C GLN A 45 15.52 19.31 6.26
N GLU A 46 15.33 18.42 5.29
CA GLU A 46 15.09 16.99 5.53
C GLU A 46 16.29 16.35 6.27
N TYR A 47 17.50 16.58 5.76
CA TYR A 47 18.73 16.07 6.35
C TYR A 47 19.00 16.59 7.76
N PHE A 48 18.89 17.90 8.00
CA PHE A 48 19.14 18.47 9.32
C PHE A 48 18.05 18.08 10.33
N THR A 49 16.81 17.90 9.88
CA THR A 49 15.74 17.36 10.72
C THR A 49 16.05 15.92 11.14
N ALA A 50 16.36 15.03 10.20
CA ALA A 50 16.74 13.65 10.48
C ALA A 50 17.98 13.59 11.40
N ARG A 51 19.01 14.39 11.10
CA ARG A 51 20.21 14.48 11.95
C ARG A 51 19.92 14.96 13.35
N LYS A 52 19.02 15.93 13.53
CA LYS A 52 18.66 16.43 14.85
C LYS A 52 17.99 15.34 15.70
N ILE A 53 17.14 14.51 15.08
CA ILE A 53 16.51 13.36 15.72
C ILE A 53 17.58 12.35 16.18
N VAL A 54 18.46 11.94 15.27
CA VAL A 54 19.50 10.93 15.54
C VAL A 54 20.57 11.41 16.52
N ALA A 55 20.84 12.72 16.58
CA ALA A 55 21.83 13.29 17.49
C ALA A 55 21.39 13.32 18.98
N SER A 56 20.22 12.78 19.31
CA SER A 56 19.71 12.72 20.69
C SER A 56 20.68 11.98 21.63
N HIS A 57 20.99 12.58 22.77
CA HIS A 57 22.07 12.12 23.66
C HIS A 57 21.66 11.09 24.71
N ASN A 58 20.36 10.78 24.82
CA ASN A 58 19.85 9.72 25.69
C ASN A 58 18.63 9.02 25.04
N LEU A 59 18.31 7.82 25.53
CA LEU A 59 17.28 6.96 24.95
C LEU A 59 15.88 7.58 25.02
N GLN A 60 15.50 8.18 26.15
CA GLN A 60 14.18 8.78 26.33
C GLN A 60 13.92 9.94 25.36
N ALA A 61 14.92 10.81 25.15
CA ALA A 61 14.81 11.90 24.19
C ALA A 61 14.74 11.39 22.74
N LEU A 62 15.47 10.30 22.43
CA LEU A 62 15.37 9.65 21.13
C LEU A 62 13.97 9.06 20.92
N GLU A 63 13.44 8.32 21.87
CA GLU A 63 12.08 7.75 21.80
C GLU A 63 11.02 8.83 21.59
N GLN A 64 11.11 9.95 22.31
CA GLN A 64 10.22 11.09 22.11
C GLN A 64 10.35 11.71 20.72
N ALA A 65 11.57 11.85 20.20
CA ALA A 65 11.82 12.38 18.86
C ALA A 65 11.32 11.43 17.77
N LEU A 66 11.49 10.11 17.94
CA LEU A 66 10.96 9.10 17.04
C LEU A 66 9.43 9.06 17.09
N GLY A 67 8.82 9.18 18.27
CA GLY A 67 7.36 9.31 18.40
C GLY A 67 6.82 10.57 17.70
N GLY A 68 7.53 11.69 17.83
CA GLY A 68 7.24 12.91 17.08
C GLY A 68 7.32 12.71 15.57
N LEU A 69 8.38 12.05 15.08
CA LEU A 69 8.53 11.71 13.66
C LEU A 69 7.39 10.81 13.17
N VAL A 70 7.07 9.75 13.91
CA VAL A 70 6.03 8.77 13.55
C VAL A 70 4.63 9.40 13.53
N SER A 71 4.38 10.47 14.29
CA SER A 71 3.12 11.23 14.16
C SER A 71 2.88 11.83 12.76
N HIS A 72 3.93 11.94 11.94
CA HIS A 72 3.89 12.41 10.55
C HIS A 72 3.89 11.26 9.52
N ILE A 73 3.64 10.00 9.92
CA ILE A 73 3.77 8.83 9.02
C ILE A 73 2.90 8.91 7.76
N THR A 74 1.77 9.62 7.80
CA THR A 74 0.86 9.81 6.65
C THR A 74 1.10 11.12 5.89
N ASP A 75 2.13 11.88 6.25
CA ASP A 75 2.49 13.14 5.57
C ASP A 75 3.63 12.89 4.58
N SER A 76 3.33 13.05 3.29
CA SER A 76 4.28 12.78 2.20
C SER A 76 5.51 13.68 2.24
N HIS A 77 5.44 14.87 2.86
CA HIS A 77 6.59 15.79 2.99
C HIS A 77 7.64 15.27 3.98
N TRP A 78 7.27 14.35 4.86
CA TRP A 78 8.18 13.78 5.86
C TRP A 78 8.88 12.52 5.37
N ARG A 79 8.49 11.99 4.21
CA ARG A 79 8.98 10.71 3.67
C ARG A 79 10.51 10.62 3.69
N GLU A 80 11.21 11.65 3.22
CA GLU A 80 12.67 11.65 3.18
C GLU A 80 13.30 11.74 4.58
N VAL A 81 12.64 12.42 5.52
CA VAL A 81 13.09 12.48 6.92
C VAL A 81 13.07 11.09 7.55
N PHE A 82 12.05 10.26 7.28
CA PHE A 82 12.00 8.87 7.75
C PHE A 82 13.15 8.04 7.19
N LEU A 83 13.37 8.09 5.87
CA LEU A 83 14.43 7.33 5.20
C LEU A 83 15.82 7.73 5.71
N LEU A 84 16.09 9.03 5.81
CA LEU A 84 17.35 9.55 6.33
C LEU A 84 17.53 9.20 7.82
N THR A 85 16.47 9.28 8.63
CA THR A 85 16.53 8.91 10.05
C THR A 85 16.85 7.42 10.20
N ALA A 86 16.13 6.55 9.49
CA ALA A 86 16.38 5.11 9.49
C ALA A 86 17.82 4.77 9.10
N ALA A 87 18.33 5.39 8.03
CA ALA A 87 19.70 5.17 7.54
C ALA A 87 20.79 5.70 8.48
N MET A 88 20.50 6.73 9.28
CA MET A 88 21.47 7.34 10.20
C MET A 88 21.48 6.70 11.60
N LEU A 89 20.41 6.00 11.98
CA LEU A 89 20.33 5.32 13.27
C LEU A 89 21.30 4.14 13.33
N ARG A 90 21.90 3.92 14.51
CA ARG A 90 22.72 2.71 14.77
C ARG A 90 21.91 1.43 14.79
N SER A 91 20.63 1.54 15.13
CA SER A 91 19.61 0.52 14.99
C SER A 91 18.28 1.23 14.75
N ALA A 92 17.58 0.82 13.69
CA ALA A 92 16.29 1.37 13.32
C ALA A 92 15.10 0.58 13.92
N ASP A 93 15.37 -0.44 14.74
CA ASP A 93 14.36 -1.34 15.35
C ASP A 93 13.22 -0.54 16.00
N ALA A 94 13.56 0.38 16.91
CA ALA A 94 12.56 1.19 17.62
C ALA A 94 11.74 2.07 16.66
N LEU A 95 12.36 2.63 15.61
CA LEU A 95 11.66 3.45 14.62
C LEU A 95 10.65 2.59 13.84
N VAL A 96 11.07 1.45 13.28
CA VAL A 96 10.18 0.61 12.46
C VAL A 96 9.06 -0.03 13.27
N GLN A 97 9.30 -0.35 14.55
CA GLN A 97 8.26 -0.80 15.48
C GLN A 97 7.23 0.30 15.75
N LEU A 98 7.67 1.54 16.05
CA LEU A 98 6.76 2.67 16.25
C LEU A 98 5.96 2.98 14.98
N MET A 99 6.61 2.95 13.82
CA MET A 99 5.93 3.10 12.52
C MET A 99 4.83 2.06 12.35
N LYS A 100 5.12 0.79 12.61
CA LYS A 100 4.14 -0.30 12.52
C LYS A 100 2.94 -0.08 13.43
N GLN A 101 3.19 0.22 14.71
CA GLN A 101 2.14 0.51 15.68
C GLN A 101 1.24 1.66 15.22
N GLN A 102 1.83 2.75 14.73
CA GLN A 102 1.07 3.90 14.24
C GLN A 102 0.27 3.59 12.98
N ILE A 103 0.83 2.77 12.07
CA ILE A 103 0.18 2.31 10.84
C ILE A 103 -1.04 1.45 11.17
N ASP A 104 -0.90 0.48 12.07
CA ASP A 104 -2.01 -0.39 12.49
C ASP A 104 -3.13 0.42 13.14
N ALA A 105 -2.76 1.40 13.97
CA ALA A 105 -3.71 2.30 14.61
C ALA A 105 -4.54 3.14 13.63
N LEU A 106 -4.07 3.38 12.39
CA LEU A 106 -4.83 4.14 11.38
C LEU A 106 -6.17 3.47 11.05
N VAL A 107 -6.20 2.14 11.03
CA VAL A 107 -7.35 1.35 10.56
C VAL A 107 -8.03 0.57 11.69
N ALA A 108 -7.46 0.57 12.90
CA ALA A 108 -7.92 -0.24 14.03
C ALA A 108 -9.38 0.00 14.44
N GLN A 109 -9.88 1.24 14.27
CA GLN A 109 -11.23 1.62 14.72
C GLN A 109 -12.32 1.43 13.65
N ASP A 110 -11.96 1.20 12.39
CA ASP A 110 -12.93 1.02 11.30
C ASP A 110 -13.21 -0.47 11.08
N SER A 111 -14.36 -0.94 11.54
CA SER A 111 -14.75 -2.36 11.44
C SER A 111 -14.82 -2.87 10.01
N TYR A 112 -15.21 -2.02 9.05
CA TYR A 112 -15.33 -2.43 7.65
C TYR A 112 -13.94 -2.60 7.01
N LEU A 113 -12.99 -1.72 7.35
CA LEU A 113 -11.60 -1.91 6.95
C LEU A 113 -10.97 -3.13 7.63
N GLN A 114 -11.34 -3.44 8.88
CA GLN A 114 -10.89 -4.66 9.56
C GLN A 114 -11.43 -5.94 8.91
N GLU A 115 -12.69 -5.94 8.45
CA GLU A 115 -13.26 -7.04 7.64
C GLU A 115 -12.48 -7.21 6.33
N PHE A 116 -12.14 -6.10 5.67
CA PHE A 116 -11.35 -6.10 4.44
C PHE A 116 -9.94 -6.68 4.64
N LEU A 117 -9.23 -6.27 5.70
CA LEU A 117 -7.92 -6.83 6.06
C LEU A 117 -8.02 -8.31 6.44
N SER A 118 -9.08 -8.70 7.15
CA SER A 118 -9.34 -10.10 7.53
C SER A 118 -9.55 -10.98 6.31
N TRP A 119 -10.34 -10.51 5.34
CA TRP A 119 -10.51 -11.19 4.07
C TRP A 119 -9.16 -11.39 3.34
N ALA A 120 -8.35 -10.32 3.22
CA ALA A 120 -7.04 -10.41 2.57
C ALA A 120 -6.08 -11.37 3.31
N SER A 121 -6.10 -11.36 4.65
CA SER A 121 -5.35 -12.30 5.50
C SER A 121 -5.75 -13.75 5.21
N GLN A 122 -7.04 -14.06 5.26
CA GLN A 122 -7.57 -15.40 4.96
C GLN A 122 -7.22 -15.87 3.55
N LYS A 123 -7.32 -14.98 2.56
CA LYS A 123 -6.94 -15.28 1.17
C LYS A 123 -5.46 -15.60 1.03
N SER A 124 -4.60 -14.86 1.71
CA SER A 124 -3.16 -15.11 1.67
C SER A 124 -2.75 -16.46 2.26
N GLN A 125 -3.48 -16.97 3.26
CA GLN A 125 -3.23 -18.27 3.91
C GLN A 125 -3.67 -19.47 3.05
N GLN A 126 -4.49 -19.26 2.03
CA GLN A 126 -4.93 -20.32 1.11
C GLN A 126 -3.90 -20.63 0.01
N LEU A 127 -2.82 -19.84 -0.07
CA LEU A 127 -1.76 -20.01 -1.06
C LEU A 127 -0.71 -21.03 -0.60
N PRO A 128 -0.02 -21.71 -1.54
CA PRO A 128 1.10 -22.58 -1.23
C PRO A 128 2.25 -21.83 -0.52
N ASP A 129 2.98 -22.53 0.35
CA ASP A 129 4.04 -21.99 1.25
C ASP A 129 5.18 -21.24 0.55
N GLU A 130 5.36 -21.40 -0.76
CA GLU A 130 6.43 -20.74 -1.53
C GLU A 130 6.23 -19.21 -1.63
N THR A 131 5.01 -18.71 -1.37
CA THR A 131 4.71 -17.27 -1.42
C THR A 131 4.88 -16.62 -0.05
N LYS A 132 5.68 -15.54 0.03
CA LYS A 132 5.70 -14.71 1.25
C LYS A 132 4.29 -14.17 1.53
N VAL A 133 3.73 -14.52 2.68
CA VAL A 133 2.35 -14.15 3.09
C VAL A 133 2.12 -12.63 3.10
N ALA A 134 3.14 -11.83 3.44
CA ALA A 134 3.08 -10.36 3.34
C ALA A 134 2.84 -9.87 1.91
N THR A 135 3.56 -10.44 0.94
CA THR A 135 3.41 -10.13 -0.48
C THR A 135 2.02 -10.53 -0.98
N ALA A 136 1.52 -11.70 -0.54
CA ALA A 136 0.17 -12.14 -0.89
C ALA A 136 -0.92 -11.21 -0.35
N ARG A 137 -0.82 -10.76 0.92
CA ARG A 137 -1.75 -9.78 1.51
C ARG A 137 -1.73 -8.47 0.74
N ALA A 138 -0.54 -7.90 0.49
CA ALA A 138 -0.38 -6.67 -0.28
C ALA A 138 -1.01 -6.78 -1.68
N PHE A 139 -0.84 -7.92 -2.35
CA PHE A 139 -1.45 -8.20 -3.64
C PHE A 139 -2.98 -8.20 -3.59
N TYR A 140 -3.59 -8.96 -2.66
CA TYR A 140 -5.06 -9.04 -2.58
C TYR A 140 -5.70 -7.70 -2.20
N LEU A 141 -5.02 -6.92 -1.34
CA LEU A 141 -5.42 -5.57 -0.97
C LEU A 141 -5.36 -4.60 -2.16
N ALA A 142 -4.33 -4.70 -3.00
CA ALA A 142 -4.22 -3.92 -4.23
C ALA A 142 -5.26 -4.33 -5.27
N LEU A 143 -5.45 -5.64 -5.46
CA LEU A 143 -6.42 -6.23 -6.40
C LEU A 143 -7.85 -5.75 -6.12
N ALA A 144 -8.25 -5.73 -4.85
CA ALA A 144 -9.58 -5.30 -4.43
C ALA A 144 -9.82 -3.79 -4.57
N GLN A 145 -8.79 -2.95 -4.52
CA GLN A 145 -8.94 -1.49 -4.70
C GLN A 145 -8.99 -1.08 -6.16
N SER A 146 -8.10 -1.62 -6.98
CA SER A 146 -7.97 -1.26 -8.38
C SER A 146 -7.28 -2.39 -9.15
N PRO A 147 -8.03 -3.15 -9.97
CA PRO A 147 -7.50 -4.32 -10.67
C PRO A 147 -6.30 -4.01 -11.58
N HIS A 148 -6.29 -2.84 -12.22
CA HIS A 148 -5.15 -2.37 -13.03
C HIS A 148 -3.85 -2.13 -12.23
N THR A 149 -3.96 -1.95 -10.91
CA THR A 149 -2.79 -1.78 -10.04
C THR A 149 -2.16 -3.13 -9.71
N ALA A 150 -2.97 -4.20 -9.64
CA ALA A 150 -2.50 -5.56 -9.43
C ALA A 150 -1.65 -6.09 -10.59
N ASP A 151 -1.95 -5.70 -11.84
CA ASP A 151 -1.13 -6.03 -13.02
C ASP A 151 0.32 -5.53 -12.90
N ARG A 152 0.49 -4.39 -12.25
CA ARG A 152 1.81 -3.81 -11.97
C ARG A 152 2.58 -4.63 -10.92
N PHE A 153 1.89 -5.25 -9.97
CA PHE A 153 2.46 -6.19 -9.01
C PHE A 153 2.72 -7.58 -9.63
N ALA A 154 1.87 -8.02 -10.56
CA ALA A 154 1.98 -9.29 -11.28
C ALA A 154 3.18 -9.35 -12.24
N LEU A 155 3.52 -8.24 -12.90
CA LEU A 155 4.72 -8.15 -13.73
C LEU A 155 6.02 -8.04 -12.90
N ALA A 156 5.93 -7.58 -11.66
CA ALA A 156 7.09 -7.37 -10.78
C ALA A 156 7.48 -8.60 -9.93
N SER A 157 6.63 -9.64 -9.87
CA SER A 157 6.84 -10.83 -9.03
C SER A 157 6.54 -12.12 -9.80
N THR A 158 7.27 -13.21 -9.56
CA THR A 158 6.81 -14.57 -9.91
C THR A 158 5.65 -14.94 -8.98
N LEU A 159 4.44 -14.52 -9.34
CA LEU A 159 3.23 -14.81 -8.57
C LEU A 159 2.93 -16.31 -8.55
N ALA A 160 2.42 -16.80 -7.43
CA ALA A 160 1.81 -18.13 -7.39
C ALA A 160 0.64 -18.20 -8.40
N GLN A 161 0.46 -19.37 -9.03
CA GLN A 161 -0.57 -19.60 -10.04
C GLN A 161 -1.97 -19.15 -9.60
N GLY A 162 -2.31 -19.33 -8.31
CA GLY A 162 -3.58 -18.89 -7.74
C GLY A 162 -3.79 -17.37 -7.76
N MET A 163 -2.73 -16.59 -7.48
CA MET A 163 -2.79 -15.13 -7.51
C MET A 163 -2.91 -14.61 -8.95
N PHE A 164 -2.20 -15.24 -9.89
CA PHE A 164 -2.30 -14.89 -11.30
C PHE A 164 -3.71 -15.18 -11.86
N LEU A 165 -4.30 -16.32 -11.50
CA LEU A 165 -5.70 -16.64 -11.82
C LEU A 165 -6.66 -15.59 -11.24
N ASP A 166 -6.46 -15.19 -9.98
CA ASP A 166 -7.31 -14.19 -9.33
C ASP A 166 -7.20 -12.80 -9.99
N ALA A 167 -6.00 -12.35 -10.37
CA ALA A 167 -5.81 -11.12 -11.15
C ALA A 167 -6.50 -11.19 -12.52
N ALA A 168 -6.30 -12.29 -13.25
CA ALA A 168 -6.89 -12.46 -14.58
C ALA A 168 -8.42 -12.43 -14.53
N LEU A 169 -9.04 -13.02 -13.51
CA LEU A 169 -10.48 -13.02 -13.30
C LEU A 169 -11.02 -11.62 -12.96
N GLU A 170 -10.36 -10.86 -12.10
CA GLU A 170 -10.79 -9.48 -11.77
C GLU A 170 -10.62 -8.54 -12.96
N ASN A 171 -9.53 -8.64 -13.72
CA ASN A 171 -9.36 -7.85 -14.95
C ASN A 171 -10.46 -8.15 -15.97
N LEU A 172 -10.81 -9.42 -16.15
CA LEU A 172 -11.92 -9.81 -17.01
C LEU A 172 -13.24 -9.18 -16.53
N LEU A 173 -13.51 -9.16 -15.22
CA LEU A 173 -14.70 -8.51 -14.65
C LEU A 173 -14.71 -6.99 -14.85
N VAL A 174 -13.54 -6.35 -14.81
CA VAL A 174 -13.39 -4.92 -15.09
C VAL A 174 -13.61 -4.60 -16.55
N GLU A 175 -13.05 -5.40 -17.46
CA GLU A 175 -13.31 -5.26 -18.91
C GLU A 175 -14.83 -5.26 -19.15
N PHE A 176 -15.55 -6.24 -18.61
CA PHE A 176 -17.02 -6.31 -18.71
C PHE A 176 -17.77 -5.15 -18.04
N ALA A 177 -17.16 -4.45 -17.08
CA ALA A 177 -17.77 -3.30 -16.40
C ALA A 177 -17.54 -1.98 -17.15
N ILE A 178 -16.37 -1.81 -17.77
CA ILE A 178 -15.95 -0.55 -18.41
C ILE A 178 -16.33 -0.52 -19.89
N ASP A 179 -16.15 -1.63 -20.60
CA ASP A 179 -16.39 -1.71 -22.04
C ASP A 179 -17.69 -2.47 -22.32
N HIS A 180 -18.70 -1.72 -22.74
CA HIS A 180 -19.97 -2.25 -23.23
C HIS A 180 -19.99 -2.35 -24.76
N SER A 181 -18.82 -2.33 -25.42
CA SER A 181 -18.76 -2.44 -26.87
C SER A 181 -19.40 -3.76 -27.32
N GLN A 182 -20.37 -3.64 -28.21
CA GLN A 182 -21.06 -4.78 -28.83
C GLN A 182 -20.29 -5.28 -30.05
N ASP A 183 -19.00 -4.97 -30.12
CA ASP A 183 -18.17 -5.25 -31.27
C ASP A 183 -17.59 -6.66 -31.20
N PHE A 184 -17.50 -7.31 -32.36
CA PHE A 184 -16.98 -8.68 -32.46
C PHE A 184 -15.58 -8.85 -31.87
N ALA A 185 -14.72 -7.83 -32.01
CA ALA A 185 -13.37 -7.85 -31.49
C ALA A 185 -13.36 -8.00 -29.95
N TYR A 186 -14.27 -7.31 -29.27
CA TYR A 186 -14.40 -7.35 -27.82
C TYR A 186 -14.91 -8.71 -27.34
N VAL A 187 -15.99 -9.24 -27.93
CA VAL A 187 -16.52 -10.56 -27.57
C VAL A 187 -15.49 -11.67 -27.79
N ASN A 188 -14.73 -11.57 -28.89
CA ASN A 188 -13.65 -12.51 -29.16
C ASN A 188 -12.52 -12.39 -28.13
N ALA A 189 -12.11 -11.17 -27.78
CA ALA A 189 -11.10 -10.93 -26.74
C ALA A 189 -11.54 -11.53 -25.39
N CYS A 190 -12.79 -11.32 -24.97
CA CYS A 190 -13.32 -11.89 -23.73
C CYS A 190 -13.40 -13.42 -23.77
N SER A 191 -13.81 -14.01 -24.90
CA SER A 191 -13.84 -15.46 -25.08
C SER A 191 -12.43 -16.07 -25.00
N GLU A 192 -11.44 -15.43 -25.64
CA GLU A 192 -10.04 -15.84 -25.57
C GLU A 192 -9.47 -15.68 -24.16
N ALA A 193 -9.79 -14.59 -23.46
CA ALA A 193 -9.42 -14.39 -22.07
C ALA A 193 -9.98 -15.50 -21.17
N LEU A 194 -11.26 -15.86 -21.32
CA LEU A 194 -11.87 -16.99 -20.63
C LEU A 194 -11.20 -18.34 -20.96
N ASN A 195 -10.84 -18.58 -22.22
CA ASN A 195 -10.10 -19.79 -22.60
C ASN A 195 -8.73 -19.86 -21.91
N ASN A 196 -7.99 -18.75 -21.87
CA ASN A 196 -6.71 -18.67 -21.16
C ASN A 196 -6.87 -18.91 -19.65
N ILE A 197 -7.91 -18.32 -19.05
CA ILE A 197 -8.27 -18.51 -17.64
C ILE A 197 -8.59 -19.97 -17.35
N LEU A 198 -9.37 -20.64 -18.19
CA LEU A 198 -9.77 -22.04 -18.01
C LEU A 198 -8.56 -22.99 -17.92
N VAL A 199 -7.46 -22.71 -18.63
CA VAL A 199 -6.23 -23.52 -18.55
C VAL A 199 -5.61 -23.48 -17.15
N MET A 200 -5.83 -22.39 -16.41
CA MET A 200 -5.24 -22.17 -15.08
C MET A 200 -6.14 -22.66 -13.95
N VAL A 201 -7.40 -23.00 -14.23
CA VAL A 201 -8.38 -23.42 -13.24
C VAL A 201 -8.21 -24.91 -12.92
N LEU A 202 -7.73 -25.18 -11.70
CA LEU A 202 -7.52 -26.54 -11.21
C LEU A 202 -8.79 -27.18 -10.61
N ASP A 203 -9.71 -26.37 -10.08
CA ASP A 203 -10.95 -26.88 -9.49
C ASP A 203 -11.93 -27.30 -10.59
N ALA A 204 -12.34 -28.58 -10.59
CA ALA A 204 -13.19 -29.15 -11.62
C ALA A 204 -14.60 -28.54 -11.66
N GLY A 205 -15.13 -28.13 -10.50
CA GLY A 205 -16.43 -27.47 -10.40
C GLY A 205 -16.39 -26.07 -11.00
N PHE A 206 -15.37 -25.30 -10.65
CA PHE A 206 -15.15 -23.96 -11.18
C PHE A 206 -14.87 -23.99 -12.68
N TYR A 207 -14.03 -24.92 -13.13
CA TYR A 207 -13.74 -25.14 -14.55
C TYR A 207 -15.04 -25.34 -15.34
N LYS A 208 -15.90 -26.25 -14.86
CA LYS A 208 -17.17 -26.55 -15.53
C LYS A 208 -18.10 -25.32 -15.53
N SER A 209 -18.15 -24.57 -14.43
CA SER A 209 -18.96 -23.36 -14.33
C SER A 209 -18.52 -22.29 -15.33
N LEU A 210 -17.20 -22.02 -15.42
CA LEU A 210 -16.65 -21.05 -16.37
C LEU A 210 -16.77 -21.52 -17.81
N GLN A 211 -16.59 -22.81 -18.08
CA GLN A 211 -16.76 -23.40 -19.41
C GLN A 211 -18.20 -23.21 -19.90
N GLN A 212 -19.20 -23.46 -19.03
CA GLN A 212 -20.60 -23.23 -19.37
C GLN A 212 -20.91 -21.76 -19.68
N LEU A 213 -20.29 -20.82 -18.96
CA LEU A 213 -20.44 -19.39 -19.24
C LEU A 213 -19.78 -19.01 -20.57
N ARG A 214 -18.57 -19.49 -20.81
CA ARG A 214 -17.89 -19.32 -22.10
C ARG A 214 -18.74 -19.83 -23.26
N ASP A 215 -19.33 -21.02 -23.13
CA ASP A 215 -20.15 -21.65 -24.17
C ASP A 215 -21.43 -20.88 -24.53
N GLN A 216 -21.86 -19.97 -23.66
CA GLN A 216 -23.01 -19.09 -23.93
C GLN A 216 -22.63 -17.90 -24.79
N LEU A 217 -21.34 -17.55 -24.90
CA LEU A 217 -20.90 -16.41 -25.70
C LEU A 217 -21.09 -16.70 -27.20
N PRO A 218 -21.60 -15.72 -27.97
CA PRO A 218 -21.77 -15.90 -29.41
C PRO A 218 -20.41 -16.09 -30.11
N PRO A 219 -20.28 -17.06 -31.04
CA PRO A 219 -19.05 -17.25 -31.80
C PRO A 219 -18.74 -16.04 -32.69
N PRO A 220 -17.44 -15.76 -32.95
CA PRO A 220 -16.99 -14.57 -33.67
C PRO A 220 -17.44 -14.49 -35.13
N SER A 221 -18.01 -15.57 -35.68
CA SER A 221 -18.49 -15.65 -37.07
C SER A 221 -19.99 -15.34 -37.25
N GLN A 222 -20.70 -14.87 -36.22
CA GLN A 222 -22.14 -14.55 -36.34
C GLN A 222 -22.41 -13.19 -36.99
N ASN A 223 -23.65 -12.97 -37.45
CA ASN A 223 -24.11 -11.68 -37.96
C ASN A 223 -24.28 -10.67 -36.78
N LEU A 224 -23.94 -9.40 -37.01
CA LEU A 224 -23.95 -8.31 -36.02
C LEU A 224 -25.31 -8.19 -35.32
N GLU A 225 -26.41 -8.33 -36.05
CA GLU A 225 -27.77 -8.24 -35.50
C GLU A 225 -28.04 -9.32 -34.44
N ARG A 226 -27.49 -10.53 -34.62
CA ARG A 226 -27.66 -11.61 -33.64
C ARG A 226 -26.81 -11.38 -32.40
N LEU A 227 -25.62 -10.83 -32.57
CA LEU A 227 -24.74 -10.45 -31.46
C LEU A 227 -25.40 -9.36 -30.61
N GLN A 228 -25.91 -8.31 -31.24
CA GLN A 228 -26.65 -7.23 -30.56
C GLN A 228 -27.88 -7.76 -29.83
N HIS A 229 -28.65 -8.65 -30.47
CA HIS A 229 -29.83 -9.26 -29.84
C HIS A 229 -29.47 -10.11 -28.61
N TRP A 230 -28.40 -10.89 -28.70
CA TRP A 230 -27.91 -11.67 -27.55
C TRP A 230 -27.46 -10.75 -26.42
N TRP A 231 -26.73 -9.67 -26.75
CA TRP A 231 -26.21 -8.72 -25.77
C TRP A 231 -27.34 -8.05 -24.98
N GLN A 232 -28.33 -7.50 -25.69
CA GLN A 232 -29.48 -6.83 -25.07
C GLN A 232 -30.27 -7.76 -24.16
N LYS A 233 -30.35 -9.05 -24.49
CA LYS A 233 -31.18 -10.02 -23.77
C LYS A 233 -30.47 -10.71 -22.62
N ASN A 234 -29.19 -11.04 -22.78
CA ASN A 234 -28.49 -12.00 -21.89
C ASN A 234 -27.28 -11.41 -21.17
N TYR A 235 -26.70 -10.29 -21.66
CA TYR A 235 -25.41 -9.80 -21.16
C TYR A 235 -25.39 -9.55 -19.65
N SER A 236 -26.37 -8.79 -19.13
CA SER A 236 -26.42 -8.46 -17.70
C SER A 236 -26.52 -9.70 -16.83
N ALA A 237 -27.43 -10.62 -17.16
CA ALA A 237 -27.59 -11.88 -16.45
C ALA A 237 -26.34 -12.77 -16.54
N TRP A 238 -25.67 -12.78 -17.70
CA TRP A 238 -24.45 -13.54 -17.91
C TRP A 238 -23.28 -12.99 -17.08
N VAL A 239 -23.10 -11.66 -17.05
CA VAL A 239 -22.07 -11.01 -16.22
C VAL A 239 -22.32 -11.29 -14.73
N GLU A 240 -23.58 -11.23 -14.27
CA GLU A 240 -23.91 -11.56 -12.89
C GLU A 240 -23.65 -13.04 -12.56
N GLN A 241 -23.90 -13.97 -13.49
CA GLN A 241 -23.54 -15.37 -13.30
C GLN A 241 -22.02 -15.58 -13.22
N LEU A 242 -21.26 -14.87 -14.06
CA LEU A 242 -19.80 -14.88 -14.01
C LEU A 242 -19.29 -14.34 -12.67
N ARG A 243 -19.82 -13.19 -12.21
CA ARG A 243 -19.51 -12.62 -10.89
C ARG A 243 -19.82 -13.61 -9.77
N CYS A 244 -21.00 -14.22 -9.77
CA CYS A 244 -21.40 -15.22 -8.77
C CYS A 244 -20.46 -16.44 -8.78
N ALA A 245 -20.10 -16.95 -9.96
CA ALA A 245 -19.18 -18.08 -10.06
C ALA A 245 -17.80 -17.74 -9.49
N ILE A 246 -17.26 -16.58 -9.84
CA ILE A 246 -15.97 -16.11 -9.33
C ILE A 246 -16.02 -15.91 -7.80
N ALA A 247 -17.08 -15.27 -7.29
CA ALA A 247 -17.28 -15.09 -5.86
C ALA A 247 -17.34 -16.44 -5.11
N ASN A 248 -18.11 -17.39 -5.62
CA ASN A 248 -18.32 -18.69 -4.97
C ASN A 248 -17.05 -19.55 -4.91
N TYR A 249 -16.27 -19.59 -6.00
CA TYR A 249 -15.11 -20.49 -6.09
C TYR A 249 -13.79 -19.84 -5.71
N ARG A 250 -13.65 -18.53 -5.92
CA ARG A 250 -12.39 -17.81 -5.70
C ARG A 250 -12.47 -16.85 -4.53
N ASN A 251 -13.66 -16.43 -4.09
CA ASN A 251 -13.81 -15.46 -3.00
C ASN A 251 -12.98 -14.19 -3.21
N ILE A 252 -12.90 -13.71 -4.45
CA ILE A 252 -12.16 -12.50 -4.83
C ILE A 252 -13.07 -11.30 -5.09
N HIS A 253 -14.35 -11.57 -5.38
CA HIS A 253 -15.33 -10.56 -5.71
C HIS A 253 -16.20 -10.20 -4.50
N HIS A 254 -15.62 -9.47 -3.54
CA HIS A 254 -16.40 -8.65 -2.63
C HIS A 254 -16.47 -7.24 -3.24
N PRO A 255 -17.66 -6.71 -3.58
CA PRO A 255 -17.79 -5.33 -3.99
C PRO A 255 -17.57 -4.46 -2.75
N TRP A 256 -16.31 -4.25 -2.37
CA TRP A 256 -15.96 -3.36 -1.26
C TRP A 256 -16.39 -1.94 -1.64
N GLN A 257 -17.46 -1.47 -1.02
CA GLN A 257 -18.00 -0.15 -1.27
C GLN A 257 -17.45 0.81 -0.23
N PHE A 258 -16.19 1.20 -0.41
CA PHE A 258 -15.54 2.15 0.47
C PHE A 258 -16.14 3.54 0.30
N THR A 259 -16.40 4.21 1.42
CA THR A 259 -16.68 5.64 1.41
C THR A 259 -15.46 6.43 0.94
N THR A 260 -15.65 7.68 0.51
CA THR A 260 -14.52 8.56 0.15
C THR A 260 -13.50 8.69 1.30
N GLU A 261 -13.98 8.72 2.55
CA GLU A 261 -13.13 8.78 3.73
C GLU A 261 -12.31 7.50 3.90
N GLN A 262 -12.93 6.33 3.72
CA GLN A 262 -12.24 5.03 3.77
C GLN A 262 -11.22 4.88 2.64
N GLN A 263 -11.53 5.37 1.43
CA GLN A 263 -10.58 5.37 0.31
C GLN A 263 -9.33 6.21 0.64
N GLN A 264 -9.53 7.41 1.17
CA GLN A 264 -8.42 8.28 1.59
C GLN A 264 -7.62 7.68 2.75
N LEU A 265 -8.30 7.05 3.71
CA LEU A 265 -7.66 6.38 4.83
C LEU A 265 -6.82 5.18 4.37
N LEU A 266 -7.37 4.34 3.49
CA LEU A 266 -6.64 3.22 2.91
C LEU A 266 -5.45 3.68 2.06
N GLN A 267 -5.58 4.77 1.31
CA GLN A 267 -4.45 5.35 0.59
C GLN A 267 -3.32 5.73 1.55
N ARG A 268 -3.63 6.46 2.63
CA ARG A 268 -2.65 6.82 3.67
C ARG A 268 -2.04 5.59 4.34
N TYR A 269 -2.86 4.59 4.63
CA TYR A 269 -2.42 3.32 5.21
C TYR A 269 -1.43 2.59 4.31
N TYR A 270 -1.67 2.55 2.99
CA TYR A 270 -0.76 1.93 2.03
C TYR A 270 0.51 2.73 1.81
N GLU A 271 0.43 4.05 1.69
CA GLU A 271 1.59 4.92 1.57
C GLU A 271 2.51 4.78 2.80
N ALA A 272 1.92 4.69 4.00
CA ALA A 272 2.65 4.47 5.24
C ALA A 272 3.28 3.07 5.32
N ASN A 273 2.58 2.01 4.90
CA ASN A 273 3.16 0.66 4.79
C ASN A 273 4.30 0.62 3.77
N GLN A 274 4.17 1.32 2.63
CA GLN A 274 5.23 1.43 1.63
C GLN A 274 6.46 2.13 2.23
N LEU A 275 6.27 3.22 2.97
CA LEU A 275 7.37 3.90 3.65
C LEU A 275 8.06 3.00 4.69
N LEU A 276 7.30 2.20 5.45
CA LEU A 276 7.86 1.20 6.36
C LEU A 276 8.72 0.19 5.60
N ILE A 277 8.24 -0.36 4.49
CA ILE A 277 8.99 -1.28 3.63
C ILE A 277 10.25 -0.59 3.06
N ASP A 278 10.14 0.66 2.61
CA ASP A 278 11.26 1.42 2.08
C ASP A 278 12.34 1.64 3.15
N CYS A 279 11.94 1.91 4.40
CA CYS A 279 12.84 1.95 5.55
C CYS A 279 13.51 0.58 5.75
N LEU A 280 12.73 -0.52 5.80
CA LEU A 280 13.28 -1.88 5.94
C LEU A 280 14.28 -2.24 4.83
N ASN A 281 14.10 -1.73 3.61
CA ASN A 281 14.95 -2.02 2.45
C ASN A 281 16.08 -1.00 2.26
N SER A 282 16.12 0.06 3.08
CA SER A 282 17.24 1.01 3.10
C SER A 282 18.48 0.38 3.74
N ASN A 283 19.64 1.04 3.61
CA ASN A 283 20.90 0.66 4.27
C ASN A 283 20.88 0.92 5.79
N CYS A 284 19.76 0.64 6.47
CA CYS A 284 19.60 0.80 7.90
C CYS A 284 19.92 -0.52 8.64
N GLU A 285 20.38 -0.39 9.88
CA GLU A 285 20.67 -1.53 10.74
C GLU A 285 19.39 -1.98 11.46
N ILE A 286 18.84 -3.13 11.06
CA ILE A 286 17.64 -3.73 11.67
C ILE A 286 17.93 -5.18 12.04
N THR A 287 17.56 -5.57 13.25
CA THR A 287 17.74 -6.96 13.69
C THR A 287 16.85 -7.93 12.89
N ALA A 288 17.35 -9.14 12.67
CA ALA A 288 16.61 -10.15 11.89
C ALA A 288 15.26 -10.50 12.53
N ALA A 289 15.19 -10.51 13.87
CA ALA A 289 13.96 -10.78 14.60
C ALA A 289 12.90 -9.71 14.33
N ILE A 290 13.25 -8.43 14.47
CA ILE A 290 12.33 -7.32 14.19
C ILE A 290 11.90 -7.31 12.72
N ARG A 291 12.82 -7.54 11.79
CA ARG A 291 12.46 -7.63 10.37
C ARG A 291 11.43 -8.74 10.11
N GLN A 292 11.65 -9.93 10.65
CA GLN A 292 10.73 -11.06 10.49
C GLN A 292 9.37 -10.78 11.13
N GLU A 293 9.36 -10.17 12.31
CA GLU A 293 8.14 -9.78 13.02
C GLU A 293 7.32 -8.77 12.21
N ILE A 294 7.97 -7.70 11.71
CA ILE A 294 7.31 -6.68 10.88
C ILE A 294 6.77 -7.30 9.58
N GLU A 295 7.58 -8.10 8.86
CA GLU A 295 7.13 -8.80 7.65
C GLU A 295 5.94 -9.73 7.94
N ALA A 296 5.96 -10.45 9.05
CA ALA A 296 4.89 -11.38 9.40
C ALA A 296 3.59 -10.67 9.81
N THR A 297 3.68 -9.47 10.39
CA THR A 297 2.51 -8.71 10.89
C THR A 297 2.02 -7.61 9.95
N LEU A 298 2.72 -7.37 8.83
CA LEU A 298 2.38 -6.37 7.83
C LEU A 298 0.98 -6.60 7.23
N LEU A 299 0.11 -5.60 7.25
CA LEU A 299 -1.24 -5.69 6.66
C LEU A 299 -2.14 -6.77 7.29
N LEU A 300 -1.96 -7.09 8.58
CA LEU A 300 -2.90 -7.92 9.33
C LEU A 300 -4.08 -7.11 9.87
N PRO A 301 -5.26 -7.74 10.02
CA PRO A 301 -6.31 -7.19 10.86
C PRO A 301 -5.87 -7.18 12.33
N GLN A 302 -6.45 -6.27 13.11
CA GLN A 302 -6.19 -6.07 14.52
C GLN A 302 -6.36 -7.36 15.33
N LYS A 303 -7.39 -8.15 15.02
CA LYS A 303 -7.63 -9.43 15.67
C LYS A 303 -6.45 -10.41 15.53
N ASP A 304 -5.89 -10.51 14.33
CA ASP A 304 -4.76 -11.42 14.07
C ASP A 304 -3.47 -10.90 14.74
N LEU A 305 -3.34 -9.58 14.95
CA LEU A 305 -2.24 -9.00 15.72
C LEU A 305 -2.35 -9.38 17.20
N GLU A 306 -3.53 -9.16 17.79
CA GLU A 306 -3.82 -9.51 19.19
C GLU A 306 -3.59 -11.01 19.43
N ASP A 307 -4.17 -11.88 18.59
CA ASP A 307 -4.04 -13.34 18.72
C ASP A 307 -2.56 -13.80 18.74
N ARG A 308 -1.68 -13.08 18.04
CA ARG A 308 -0.23 -13.37 18.01
C ARG A 308 0.51 -12.88 19.24
N GLU A 309 0.12 -11.75 19.81
CA GLU A 309 0.66 -11.29 21.09
C GLU A 309 0.36 -12.31 22.19
N TRP A 310 -0.86 -12.86 22.23
CA TRP A 310 -1.26 -13.90 23.20
C TRP A 310 -0.56 -15.25 23.02
N GLN A 311 -0.09 -15.57 21.81
CA GLN A 311 0.65 -16.81 21.52
C GLN A 311 2.16 -16.66 21.73
N GLY A 312 2.65 -15.42 21.91
CA GLY A 312 4.07 -15.08 22.05
C GLY A 312 4.61 -15.05 23.48
N ASP A 313 3.78 -15.31 24.49
CA ASP A 313 4.14 -15.36 25.92
C ASP A 313 4.38 -16.80 26.44
#